data_AF-A0AAC9QN13-F1
#
_entry.id   AF-A0AAC9QN13-F1
#
_cell.length_a   1.000
_cell.length_b   1.000
_cell.length_c   1.000
_cell.angle_alpha   90.00
_cell.angle_beta   90.00
_cell.angle_gamma   90.00
#
_symmetry.space_group_name_H-M   'P 1'
#
loop_
_entity.id
_entity.type
_entity.pdbx_description
1 polymer ?
#
loop_
_entity_poly.entity_id
_entity_poly.type
_entity_poly.pdbx_seq_one_letter_code
_entity_poly.pdbx_strand_id
1 'polypeptide(L)'
;MEVQIKKAALPLRKESQKLTTLEQKKQTSLRTKTAPRKLSYKQTYALEKLPEQITVLQNEIKKIEDSLSDPALYCCDKNRFEDLSIALEEKKKLCAQKEEEWLELELLREEIEQKCLTD
;
A
#
# COMPACT_ATOMS: atom_id res chain seq x y z
N MET A 1 -30.51 45.37 -6.77
CA MET A 1 -29.36 44.50 -6.47
C MET A 1 -29.50 44.05 -5.03
N GLU A 2 -30.20 42.95 -4.81
CA GLU A 2 -30.34 42.35 -3.48
C GLU A 2 -29.06 41.60 -3.13
N VAL A 3 -28.38 42.07 -2.07
CA VAL A 3 -27.28 41.37 -1.42
C VAL A 3 -27.84 40.78 -0.14
N GLN A 4 -28.10 39.49 -0.14
CA GLN A 4 -28.47 38.73 1.05
C GLN A 4 -27.23 38.02 1.59
N ILE A 5 -26.54 38.68 2.52
CA ILE A 5 -25.55 38.04 3.39
C ILE A 5 -26.24 37.66 4.69
N LYS A 6 -26.31 36.34 4.87
CA LYS A 6 -26.88 35.62 6.01
C LYS A 6 -25.93 35.72 7.21
N LYS A 7 -26.41 36.12 8.39
CA LYS A 7 -25.78 35.75 9.68
C LYS A 7 -26.84 35.68 10.80
N ALA A 8 -27.13 34.44 11.21
CA ALA A 8 -27.69 34.07 12.51
C ALA A 8 -26.66 33.10 13.13
N ALA A 9 -26.11 33.38 14.32
CA ALA A 9 -26.56 32.90 15.64
C ALA A 9 -26.50 31.35 15.72
N LEU A 10 -25.79 30.66 16.63
CA LEU A 10 -25.58 30.79 18.08
C LEU A 10 -24.30 29.96 18.46
N PRO A 11 -23.79 30.05 19.70
CA PRO A 11 -22.46 29.61 20.11
C PRO A 11 -22.43 28.13 20.56
N LEU A 12 -21.34 27.45 20.26
CA LEU A 12 -21.01 26.15 20.82
C LEU A 12 -19.84 26.31 21.80
N ARG A 13 -20.19 26.41 23.08
CA ARG A 13 -19.28 26.07 24.18
C ARG A 13 -19.65 24.67 24.65
N LYS A 14 -18.70 23.73 24.61
CA LYS A 14 -18.41 22.79 25.70
C LYS A 14 -17.09 22.09 25.41
N GLU A 15 -16.22 22.23 26.40
CA GLU A 15 -14.87 21.73 26.48
C GLU A 15 -14.84 20.20 26.56
N SER A 16 -13.67 19.67 26.21
CA SER A 16 -13.03 18.52 26.83
C SER A 16 -13.21 17.15 26.17
N GLN A 17 -12.05 16.48 26.06
CA GLN A 17 -11.82 15.06 25.83
C GLN A 17 -11.78 14.60 24.37
N LYS A 18 -10.56 14.60 23.78
CA LYS A 18 -9.78 13.37 23.52
C LYS A 18 -8.48 13.69 22.78
N LEU A 19 -7.59 14.46 23.41
CA LEU A 19 -6.15 14.24 23.20
C LEU A 19 -5.82 12.88 23.83
N THR A 20 -5.01 12.06 23.16
CA THR A 20 -4.48 10.71 23.51
C THR A 20 -5.11 9.51 22.80
N THR A 21 -4.85 9.31 21.50
CA THR A 21 -4.86 7.95 20.88
C THR A 21 -3.97 7.86 19.63
N LEU A 22 -2.73 8.38 19.65
CA LEU A 22 -1.75 8.08 18.58
C LEU A 22 -0.31 7.86 19.09
N GLU A 23 -0.17 7.44 20.35
CA GLU A 23 1.15 7.09 20.93
C GLU A 23 1.15 5.71 21.57
N GLN A 24 0.37 4.77 21.02
CA GLN A 24 0.33 3.38 21.49
C GLN A 24 0.30 2.39 20.32
N LYS A 25 1.38 2.36 19.54
CA LYS A 25 1.74 1.17 18.73
C LYS A 25 3.24 0.99 18.59
N LYS A 26 4.01 1.29 19.65
CA LYS A 26 5.46 1.02 19.70
C LYS A 26 5.91 0.41 21.03
N GLN A 27 5.06 -0.42 21.64
CA GLN A 27 5.41 -1.04 22.92
C GLN A 27 4.73 -2.39 23.17
N THR A 28 4.91 -3.35 22.25
CA THR A 28 4.76 -4.77 22.55
C THR A 28 5.68 -5.60 21.66
N SER A 29 6.99 -5.52 21.89
CA SER A 29 7.90 -6.61 21.51
C SER A 29 9.13 -6.68 22.42
N LEU A 30 8.91 -6.59 23.73
CA LEU A 30 9.84 -7.14 24.73
C LEU A 30 9.22 -8.42 25.32
N ARG A 31 8.94 -9.37 24.44
CA ARG A 31 8.83 -10.78 24.83
C ARG A 31 9.96 -11.44 24.10
N THR A 32 10.79 -12.17 24.83
CA THR A 32 11.81 -13.06 24.26
C THR A 32 11.14 -13.94 23.21
N LYS A 33 11.20 -13.49 21.95
CA LYS A 33 10.67 -14.24 20.83
C LYS A 33 11.68 -15.35 20.60
N THR A 34 11.42 -16.51 21.19
CA THR A 34 11.73 -17.74 20.46
C THR A 34 11.24 -17.50 19.03
N ALA A 35 12.17 -17.53 18.08
CA ALA A 35 11.84 -17.33 16.68
C ALA A 35 10.65 -18.25 16.35
N PRO A 36 9.58 -17.72 15.74
CA PRO A 36 8.40 -18.52 15.51
C PRO A 36 8.78 -19.72 14.65
N ARG A 37 8.51 -20.94 15.15
CA ARG A 37 8.79 -22.20 14.43
C ARG A 37 7.96 -22.37 13.15
N LYS A 38 7.00 -21.46 12.88
CA LYS A 38 6.09 -21.46 11.73
C LYS A 38 5.75 -20.03 11.31
N LEU A 39 5.53 -19.81 10.01
CA LEU A 39 4.99 -18.55 9.49
C LEU A 39 3.65 -18.19 10.14
N SER A 40 3.39 -16.89 10.30
CA SER A 40 2.09 -16.40 10.75
C SER A 40 1.02 -16.57 9.67
N TYR A 41 -0.24 -16.77 10.05
CA TYR A 41 -1.38 -16.84 9.11
C TYR A 41 -1.39 -15.69 8.09
N LYS A 42 -1.05 -14.47 8.54
CA LYS A 42 -0.96 -13.29 7.67
C LYS A 42 0.14 -13.41 6.61
N GLN A 43 1.27 -14.03 6.96
CA GLN A 43 2.42 -14.21 6.06
C GLN A 43 2.15 -15.31 5.03
N THR A 44 1.58 -16.44 5.46
CA THR A 44 1.16 -17.51 4.54
C THR A 44 0.10 -17.01 3.56
N TYR A 45 -0.90 -16.27 4.05
CA TYR A 45 -1.90 -15.65 3.17
C TYR A 45 -1.27 -14.65 2.19
N ALA A 46 -0.29 -13.86 2.63
CA ALA A 46 0.44 -12.95 1.74
C ALA A 46 1.22 -13.73 0.66
N LEU A 47 1.93 -14.80 1.00
CA LEU A 47 2.63 -15.64 0.01
C LEU A 47 1.69 -16.21 -1.06
N GLU A 48 0.47 -16.58 -0.71
CA GLU A 48 -0.54 -17.07 -1.67
C GLU A 48 -1.14 -15.95 -2.53
N LYS A 49 -1.31 -14.75 -1.96
CA LYS A 49 -2.01 -13.63 -2.62
C LYS A 49 -1.11 -12.62 -3.33
N LEU A 50 0.15 -12.51 -2.95
CA LEU A 50 1.13 -11.65 -3.60
C LEU A 50 1.32 -11.98 -5.09
N PRO A 51 1.48 -13.23 -5.54
CA PRO A 51 1.65 -13.54 -6.96
C PRO A 51 0.42 -13.15 -7.80
N GLU A 52 -0.80 -13.35 -7.27
CA GLU A 52 -2.04 -12.88 -7.92
C GLU A 52 -2.03 -11.34 -8.05
N GLN A 53 -1.68 -10.63 -6.97
CA GLN A 53 -1.60 -9.16 -6.97
C GLN A 53 -0.54 -8.62 -7.95
N ILE A 54 0.65 -9.24 -7.98
CA ILE A 54 1.73 -8.90 -8.92
C ILE A 54 1.24 -9.09 -10.36
N THR A 55 0.58 -10.20 -10.66
CA THR A 55 0.03 -10.46 -12.01
C THR A 55 -1.00 -9.41 -12.42
N VAL A 56 -1.86 -8.97 -11.50
CA VAL A 56 -2.82 -7.88 -11.76
C VAL A 56 -2.10 -6.57 -12.04
N LEU A 57 -1.10 -6.21 -11.23
CA LEU A 57 -0.30 -5.00 -11.42
C LEU A 57 0.46 -5.01 -12.75
N GLN A 58 1.06 -6.14 -13.14
CA GLN A 58 1.73 -6.30 -14.42
C GLN A 58 0.78 -6.12 -15.60
N ASN A 59 -0.45 -6.64 -15.50
CA ASN A 59 -1.47 -6.41 -16.52
C ASN A 59 -1.92 -4.95 -16.60
N GLU A 60 -2.05 -4.27 -15.47
CA GLU A 60 -2.37 -2.83 -15.43
C GLU A 60 -1.25 -1.98 -16.04
N ILE A 61 0.01 -2.28 -15.70
CA ILE A 61 1.20 -1.66 -16.30
C ILE A 61 1.15 -1.81 -17.82
N LYS A 62 0.93 -3.03 -18.32
CA LYS A 62 0.87 -3.29 -19.75
C LYS A 62 -0.24 -2.49 -20.45
N LYS A 63 -1.43 -2.40 -19.85
CA LYS A 63 -2.54 -1.59 -20.41
C LYS A 63 -2.19 -0.10 -20.48
N ILE A 64 -1.47 0.41 -19.48
CA ILE A 64 -1.00 1.80 -19.47
C ILE A 64 0.08 2.00 -20.54
N GLU A 65 1.03 1.07 -20.68
CA GLU A 65 2.06 1.11 -21.73
C GLU A 65 1.46 1.05 -23.14
N ASP A 66 0.46 0.20 -23.36
CA ASP A 66 -0.28 0.12 -24.63
C ASP A 66 -1.00 1.46 -24.91
N SER A 67 -1.56 2.10 -23.89
CA SER A 67 -2.21 3.42 -24.03
C SER A 67 -1.20 4.53 -24.32
N LEU A 68 -0.03 4.51 -23.66
CA LEU A 68 1.05 5.49 -23.88
C LEU A 68 1.75 5.30 -25.23
N SER A 69 1.67 4.10 -25.82
CA SER A 69 2.21 3.80 -27.15
C SER A 69 1.38 4.39 -28.29
N ASP A 70 0.17 4.91 -28.01
CA ASP A 70 -0.65 5.58 -29.02
C ASP A 70 -0.12 7.00 -29.33
N PRO A 71 0.41 7.25 -30.54
CA PRO A 71 0.93 8.57 -30.92
C PRO A 71 -0.16 9.66 -30.99
N ALA A 72 -1.44 9.28 -31.15
CA ALA A 72 -2.54 10.24 -31.15
C ALA A 72 -2.79 10.82 -29.75
N LEU A 73 -2.52 10.05 -28.70
CA LEU A 73 -2.71 10.48 -27.31
C LEU A 73 -1.81 11.67 -26.96
N TYR A 74 -0.56 11.68 -27.44
CA TYR A 74 0.37 12.79 -27.21
C TYR A 74 -0.08 14.08 -27.89
N CYS A 75 -0.64 13.98 -29.10
CA CYS A 75 -1.09 15.13 -29.87
C CYS A 75 -2.42 15.71 -29.35
N CYS A 76 -3.34 14.86 -28.91
CA CYS A 76 -4.67 15.27 -28.47
C CYS A 76 -4.74 15.63 -26.99
N ASP A 77 -4.07 14.86 -26.11
CA ASP A 77 -4.29 14.95 -24.66
C ASP A 77 -2.99 14.80 -23.85
N LYS A 78 -2.14 15.83 -23.90
CA LYS A 78 -0.85 15.88 -23.16
C LYS A 78 -1.01 15.62 -21.66
N ASN A 79 -2.05 16.18 -21.02
CA ASN A 79 -2.31 15.95 -19.59
C ASN A 79 -2.56 14.47 -19.29
N ARG A 80 -3.35 13.78 -20.13
CA ARG A 80 -3.65 12.36 -19.97
C ARG A 80 -2.41 11.50 -20.15
N PHE A 81 -1.52 11.88 -21.07
CA PHE A 81 -0.22 11.22 -21.22
C PHE A 81 0.66 11.38 -19.96
N GLU A 82 0.70 12.58 -19.38
CA GLU A 82 1.44 12.83 -18.13
C GLU A 82 0.86 12.01 -16.97
N ASP A 83 -0.46 12.02 -16.79
CA ASP A 83 -1.15 11.23 -15.75
C ASP A 83 -0.88 9.73 -15.90
N LEU A 84 -0.96 9.20 -17.12
CA LEU A 84 -0.66 7.79 -17.40
C LEU A 84 0.82 7.46 -17.18
N SER A 85 1.73 8.39 -17.47
CA SER A 85 3.17 8.20 -17.23
C SER A 85 3.48 8.13 -15.73
N ILE A 86 2.85 8.99 -14.92
CA ILE A 86 2.97 8.95 -13.46
C ILE A 86 2.38 7.65 -12.93
N ALA A 87 1.16 7.29 -13.36
CA ALA A 87 0.50 6.06 -12.96
C ALA A 87 1.33 4.81 -13.33
N LEU A 88 1.99 4.82 -14.49
CA LEU A 88 2.88 3.74 -14.91
C LEU A 88 4.04 3.55 -13.92
N GLU A 89 4.70 4.64 -13.54
CA GLU A 89 5.82 4.61 -12.60
C GLU A 89 5.38 4.14 -11.21
N GLU A 90 4.26 4.65 -10.71
CA GLU A 90 3.69 4.22 -9.43
C GLU A 90 3.36 2.72 -9.43
N LYS A 91 2.74 2.22 -10.50
CA LYS A 91 2.37 0.80 -10.63
C LYS A 91 3.61 -0.09 -10.74
N LYS A 92 4.63 0.32 -11.49
CA LYS A 92 5.93 -0.37 -11.56
C LYS A 92 6.60 -0.45 -10.20
N LYS A 93 6.63 0.67 -9.46
CA LYS A 93 7.19 0.72 -8.11
C LYS A 93 6.40 -0.15 -7.13
N LEU A 94 5.08 -0.20 -7.25
CA LEU A 94 4.24 -1.07 -6.43
C LEU A 94 4.45 -2.54 -6.75
N CYS A 95 4.59 -2.89 -8.04
CA CYS A 95 4.92 -4.24 -8.48
C CYS A 95 6.24 -4.71 -7.87
N ALA A 96 7.30 -3.90 -8.00
CA ALA A 96 8.60 -4.20 -7.41
C ALA A 96 8.56 -4.36 -5.88
N GLN A 97 7.82 -3.48 -5.18
CA GLN A 97 7.63 -3.62 -3.73
C GLN A 97 6.92 -4.92 -3.34
N LYS A 98 5.96 -5.37 -4.15
CA LYS A 98 5.23 -6.62 -3.90
C LYS A 98 6.09 -7.85 -4.18
N GLU A 99 6.94 -7.77 -5.20
CA GLU A 99 7.96 -8.77 -5.50
C GLU A 99 8.99 -8.87 -4.37
N GLU A 100 9.47 -7.73 -3.84
CA GLU A 100 10.37 -7.67 -2.69
C GLU A 100 9.71 -8.24 -1.43
N GLU A 101 8.47 -7.86 -1.12
CA GLU A 101 7.68 -8.42 -0.02
C GLU A 101 7.54 -9.95 -0.14
N TRP A 102 7.35 -10.46 -1.36
CA TRP A 102 7.27 -11.90 -1.60
C TRP A 102 8.61 -12.60 -1.33
N LEU A 103 9.72 -12.03 -1.81
CA LEU A 103 11.07 -12.57 -1.57
C LEU A 103 11.44 -12.54 -0.09
N GLU A 104 11.13 -11.45 0.63
CA GLU A 104 11.37 -11.36 2.07
C GLU A 104 10.60 -12.42 2.85
N LEU A 105 9.35 -12.69 2.46
CA LEU A 105 8.54 -13.73 3.08
C LEU A 105 9.06 -15.14 2.78
N GLU A 106 9.59 -15.38 1.57
CA GLU A 106 10.20 -16.65 1.21
C GLU A 106 11.52 -16.87 1.96
N LEU A 107 12.36 -15.83 2.10
CA LEU A 107 13.57 -15.89 2.93
C LEU A 107 13.22 -16.17 4.40
N LEU A 108 12.18 -15.53 4.94
CA LEU A 108 11.71 -15.81 6.29
C LEU A 108 11.19 -17.25 6.42
N ARG A 109 10.51 -17.77 5.39
CA ARG A 109 10.07 -19.17 5.33
C ARG A 109 11.27 -20.11 5.39
N GLU A 110 12.28 -19.87 4.57
CA GLU A 110 13.51 -20.67 4.53
C GLU A 110 14.27 -20.61 5.87
N GLU A 111 14.41 -19.43 6.49
CA GLU A 111 15.06 -19.29 7.80
C GLU A 111 14.35 -20.11 8.87
N ILE A 112 13.01 -20.08 8.90
CA ILE A 112 12.20 -20.87 9.83
C ILE A 112 12.36 -22.38 9.58
N GLU A 113 12.36 -22.79 8.32
CA GLU A 113 12.52 -24.19 7.90
C GLU A 113 13.91 -24.71 8.28
N GLN A 114 14.97 -23.96 8.00
CA GLN A 114 16.36 -24.28 8.39
C GLN A 114 16.51 -24.38 9.90
N LYS A 115 15.94 -23.44 10.65
CA LYS A 115 16.00 -23.41 12.12
C LYS A 115 15.23 -24.55 12.77
N CYS A 116 14.17 -25.06 12.13
CA CYS A 116 13.42 -26.20 12.62
C CYS A 116 14.09 -27.54 12.29
N LEU A 117 14.95 -27.59 11.27
CA LEU A 117 15.73 -28.78 10.92
C LEU A 117 16.94 -28.99 11.86
N THR A 118 17.36 -27.94 12.56
CA THR A 118 18.55 -27.93 13.45
C THR A 118 18.25 -28.14 14.94
N ASP A 119 16.98 -28.27 15.34
CA ASP A 119 16.49 -28.50 16.72
C ASP A 119 15.86 -29.90 16.83
#